data_AF-A0A6J6B8L5-F1
#
_entry.id   AF-A0A6J6B8L5-F1
#
_cell.length_a   1.000
_cell.length_b   1.000
_cell.length_c   1.000
_cell.angle_alpha   90.00
_cell.angle_beta   90.00
_cell.angle_gamma   90.00
#
_symmetry.space_group_name_H-M   'P 1'
#
loop_
_entity.id
_entity.type
_entity.pdbx_description
1 polymer ?
#
loop_
_entity_poly.entity_id
_entity_poly.type
_entity_poly.pdbx_seq_one_letter_code
_entity_poly.pdbx_strand_id
1 'polypeptide(L)'
;MISRWMRDEVLTAVAKLKPIADSVELTMSQLALAWALSNPNVSSVIMGASKPAQVKENVKASGVKLSGEILKEIDKALGSIPESNPDKTESPNPRP
;
A
#
# COMPACT_ATOMS: atom_id res chain seq x y z
N MET A 1 -2.36 -11.67 13.80
CA MET A 1 -3.38 -11.88 12.72
C MET A 1 -4.18 -10.59 12.54
N ILE A 2 -4.97 -10.45 11.49
CA ILE A 2 -5.46 -9.18 10.89
C ILE A 2 -5.96 -8.06 11.83
N SER A 3 -6.38 -8.40 13.06
CA SER A 3 -6.84 -7.48 14.11
C SER A 3 -5.96 -6.24 14.33
N ARG A 4 -4.63 -6.33 14.15
CA ARG A 4 -3.72 -5.16 14.24
C ARG A 4 -4.11 -4.03 13.28
N TRP A 5 -4.66 -4.38 12.11
CA TRP A 5 -5.01 -3.45 11.04
C TRP A 5 -6.49 -3.01 11.07
N MET A 6 -7.32 -3.63 11.92
CA MET A 6 -8.75 -3.33 12.02
C MET A 6 -9.09 -2.26 13.06
N ARG A 7 -8.10 -1.44 13.47
CA ARG A 7 -8.30 -0.34 14.43
C ARG A 7 -8.92 0.86 13.71
N ASP A 8 -9.82 1.58 14.38
CA ASP A 8 -10.57 2.70 13.78
C ASP A 8 -9.67 3.78 13.16
N GLU A 9 -8.54 4.09 13.80
CA GLU A 9 -7.56 5.03 13.28
C GLU A 9 -6.96 4.58 11.93
N VAL A 10 -6.70 3.27 11.76
CA VAL A 10 -6.14 2.70 10.53
C VAL A 10 -7.21 2.71 9.44
N LEU A 11 -8.43 2.27 9.77
CA LEU A 11 -9.54 2.23 8.82
C LEU A 11 -9.91 3.64 8.34
N THR A 12 -9.89 4.62 9.24
CA THR A 12 -10.16 6.03 8.92
C THR A 12 -9.08 6.62 8.01
N ALA A 13 -7.80 6.30 8.26
CA ALA A 13 -6.70 6.73 7.39
C ALA A 13 -6.79 6.08 6.01
N VAL A 14 -7.02 4.77 5.94
CA VAL A 14 -7.16 4.02 4.67
C VAL A 14 -8.37 4.50 3.87
N ALA A 15 -9.49 4.86 4.51
CA ALA A 15 -10.66 5.40 3.83
C ALA A 15 -10.36 6.69 3.05
N LYS A 16 -9.40 7.51 3.51
CA LYS A 16 -8.95 8.72 2.82
C LYS A 16 -8.20 8.44 1.52
N LEU A 17 -7.69 7.23 1.32
CA LEU A 17 -7.00 6.85 0.08
C LEU A 17 -7.98 6.61 -1.08
N LYS A 18 -9.26 6.31 -0.78
CA LYS A 18 -10.26 6.05 -1.81
C LYS A 18 -10.42 7.20 -2.82
N PRO A 19 -10.66 8.47 -2.40
CA PRO A 19 -10.75 9.57 -3.35
C PRO A 19 -9.44 9.81 -4.13
N ILE A 20 -8.28 9.50 -3.54
CA ILE A 20 -6.99 9.59 -4.23
C ILE A 20 -6.93 8.53 -5.34
N ALA A 21 -7.31 7.29 -5.05
CA ALA A 21 -7.37 6.22 -6.04
C ALA A 21 -8.30 6.57 -7.20
N ASP A 22 -9.49 7.08 -6.88
CA ASP A 22 -10.48 7.51 -7.86
C ASP A 22 -9.95 8.64 -8.75
N SER A 23 -9.16 9.58 -8.19
CA SER A 23 -8.58 10.70 -8.96
C SER A 23 -7.55 10.28 -10.02
N VAL A 24 -6.94 9.10 -9.85
CA VAL A 24 -5.98 8.51 -10.80
C VAL A 24 -6.56 7.31 -11.55
N GLU A 25 -7.89 7.10 -11.47
CA GLU A 25 -8.63 6.01 -12.12
C GLU A 25 -8.11 4.60 -11.76
N LEU A 26 -7.61 4.43 -10.53
CA LEU A 26 -7.14 3.15 -10.01
C LEU A 26 -8.09 2.58 -8.98
N THR A 27 -8.20 1.26 -8.93
CA THR A 27 -8.81 0.61 -7.77
C THR A 27 -7.87 0.69 -6.55
N MET A 28 -8.42 0.56 -5.34
CA MET A 28 -7.61 0.61 -4.11
C MET A 28 -6.46 -0.41 -4.10
N SER A 29 -6.68 -1.61 -4.64
CA SER A 29 -5.63 -2.61 -4.76
C SER A 29 -4.55 -2.18 -5.76
N GLN A 30 -4.96 -1.60 -6.89
CA GLN A 30 -4.03 -1.10 -7.89
C GLN A 30 -3.21 0.08 -7.37
N LEU A 31 -3.82 1.03 -6.66
CA LEU A 31 -3.12 2.14 -6.03
C LEU A 31 -2.04 1.64 -5.06
N ALA A 32 -2.38 0.68 -4.19
CA ALA A 32 -1.42 0.12 -3.23
C ALA A 32 -0.24 -0.59 -3.91
N LEU A 33 -0.50 -1.34 -4.99
CA LEU A 33 0.54 -2.01 -5.78
C LEU A 33 1.42 -1.00 -6.53
N ALA A 34 0.81 0.00 -7.18
CA ALA A 34 1.53 1.06 -7.88
C ALA A 34 2.38 1.90 -6.92
N TRP A 35 1.87 2.18 -5.72
CA TRP A 35 2.64 2.86 -4.66
C TRP A 35 3.87 2.06 -4.25
N ALA A 36 3.72 0.75 -4.01
CA ALA A 36 4.85 -0.10 -3.67
C ALA A 36 5.89 -0.17 -4.80
N LEU A 37 5.44 -0.26 -6.07
CA LEU A 37 6.30 -0.26 -7.25
C LEU A 37 6.94 1.11 -7.55
N SER A 38 6.42 2.20 -6.98
CA SER A 38 6.99 3.55 -7.16
C SER A 38 8.28 3.75 -6.35
N ASN A 39 8.58 2.88 -5.37
CA ASN A 39 9.80 2.94 -4.60
C ASN A 39 10.97 2.34 -5.39
N PRO A 40 12.04 3.11 -5.70
CA PRO A 40 13.18 2.61 -6.49
C PRO A 40 13.96 1.48 -5.80
N ASN A 41 13.80 1.30 -4.48
CA ASN A 41 14.42 0.22 -3.72
C ASN A 41 13.61 -1.09 -3.77
N VAL A 42 12.44 -1.09 -4.41
CA VAL A 42 11.57 -2.26 -4.56
C VAL A 42 11.74 -2.83 -5.97
N SER A 43 12.38 -3.99 -6.07
CA SER A 43 12.56 -4.67 -7.36
C SER A 43 11.30 -5.35 -7.87
N SER A 44 10.43 -5.84 -6.99
CA SER A 44 9.19 -6.52 -7.33
C SER A 44 8.20 -6.50 -6.17
N VAL A 45 6.91 -6.69 -6.50
CA VAL A 45 5.82 -6.77 -5.52
C VAL A 45 5.15 -8.13 -5.64
N ILE A 46 5.06 -8.85 -4.51
CA ILE A 46 4.33 -10.12 -4.43
C ILE A 46 2.87 -9.81 -4.15
N MET A 47 2.00 -10.00 -5.15
CA MET A 47 0.56 -9.81 -4.99
C MET A 47 -0.16 -11.11 -4.59
N GLY A 48 -1.08 -11.00 -3.63
CA GLY A 48 -2.01 -12.07 -3.28
C GLY A 48 -3.26 -12.03 -4.17
N ALA A 49 -3.72 -13.19 -4.62
CA ALA A 49 -4.98 -13.36 -5.34
C ALA A 49 -5.59 -14.73 -5.02
N SER A 50 -6.90 -14.77 -4.73
CA SER A 50 -7.67 -16.01 -4.52
C SER A 50 -8.48 -16.43 -5.74
N LYS A 51 -8.61 -15.55 -6.74
CA LYS A 51 -9.30 -15.83 -8.01
C LYS A 51 -8.49 -15.30 -9.20
N PRO A 52 -8.53 -15.96 -10.37
CA PRO A 52 -7.79 -15.50 -11.56
C PRO A 52 -8.12 -14.08 -12.01
N ALA A 53 -9.36 -13.61 -11.81
CA ALA A 53 -9.77 -12.25 -12.17
C ALA A 53 -8.97 -11.18 -11.40
N GLN A 54 -8.62 -11.44 -10.14
CA GLN A 54 -7.83 -10.51 -9.32
C GLN A 54 -6.41 -10.34 -9.85
N VAL A 55 -5.81 -11.40 -10.42
CA VAL A 55 -4.49 -11.30 -11.06
C VAL A 55 -4.58 -10.34 -12.25
N LYS A 56 -5.60 -10.50 -13.10
CA LYS A 56 -5.83 -9.63 -14.26
C LYS A 56 -6.13 -8.18 -13.88
N GLU A 57 -6.75 -7.96 -12.72
CA GLU A 57 -7.02 -6.62 -12.20
C GLU A 57 -5.76 -5.99 -11.61
N ASN A 58 -5.06 -6.71 -10.74
CA ASN A 58 -3.88 -6.23 -10.03
C ASN A 58 -2.70 -5.95 -10.97
N VAL A 59 -2.52 -6.73 -12.03
CA VAL A 59 -1.43 -6.52 -13.01
C VAL A 59 -1.53 -5.16 -13.71
N LYS A 60 -2.73 -4.55 -13.77
CA LYS A 60 -2.91 -3.21 -14.36
C LYS A 60 -2.20 -2.10 -13.56
N ALA A 61 -1.83 -2.36 -12.31
CA ALA A 61 -1.00 -1.46 -11.53
C ALA A 61 0.46 -1.43 -12.01
N SER A 62 0.90 -2.47 -12.73
CA SER A 62 2.25 -2.52 -13.29
C SER A 62 2.43 -1.44 -14.35
N GLY A 63 3.53 -0.69 -14.25
CA GLY A 63 3.84 0.40 -15.18
C GLY A 63 3.09 1.72 -14.91
N VAL A 64 2.16 1.73 -13.95
CA VAL A 64 1.55 2.99 -13.49
C VAL A 64 2.60 3.82 -12.76
N LYS A 65 2.74 5.08 -13.17
CA LYS A 65 3.63 6.05 -12.52
C LYS A 65 2.79 7.04 -11.73
N LEU A 66 2.86 6.96 -10.41
CA LEU A 66 2.24 7.94 -9.54
C LEU A 66 3.08 9.23 -9.57
N SER A 67 2.40 10.38 -9.67
CA SER A 67 3.08 11.68 -9.59
C SER A 67 3.58 11.94 -8.17
N GLY A 68 4.59 12.82 -8.04
CA GLY A 68 5.08 13.23 -6.73
C GLY A 68 4.01 13.94 -5.87
N GLU A 69 2.97 14.50 -6.50
CA GLU A 69 1.84 15.10 -5.78
C GLU A 69 0.95 14.02 -5.17
N ILE A 70 0.59 12.99 -5.94
CA ILE A 70 -0.22 11.87 -5.45
C ILE A 70 0.50 11.12 -4.32
N LEU A 71 1.82 10.93 -4.43
CA LEU A 71 2.61 10.31 -3.35
C LEU A 71 2.53 11.14 -2.05
N LYS A 72 2.64 12.47 -2.13
CA LYS A 72 2.48 13.36 -0.98
C LYS A 72 1.06 13.33 -0.40
N GLU A 73 0.05 13.19 -1.24
CA GLU A 73 -1.34 13.05 -0.78
C GLU A 73 -1.55 11.73 -0.02
N ILE A 74 -0.97 10.64 -0.50
CA ILE A 74 -0.98 9.34 0.19
C ILE A 74 -0.31 9.47 1.56
N ASP A 75 0.87 10.09 1.63
CA ASP A 75 1.59 10.32 2.89
C ASP A 75 0.75 11.16 3.86
N LYS A 76 0.11 12.22 3.36
CA LYS A 76 -0.79 13.06 4.17
C LYS A 76 -2.03 12.31 4.65
N ALA A 77 -2.60 11.42 3.83
CA ALA A 77 -3.77 10.62 4.17
C ALA A 77 -3.45 9.61 5.28
N LEU A 78 -2.28 8.97 5.20
CA LEU A 78 -1.83 7.96 6.15
C LEU A 78 -1.24 8.56 7.44
N GLY A 79 -0.66 9.75 7.38
CA GLY A 79 -0.10 10.45 8.53
C GLY A 79 0.92 9.60 9.29
N SER A 80 0.72 9.43 10.60
CA SER A 80 1.62 8.67 11.48
C SER A 80 1.27 7.18 11.61
N ILE A 81 0.34 6.67 10.80
CA ILE A 81 -0.04 5.24 10.84
C ILE A 81 1.10 4.32 10.35
N PRO A 82 1.82 4.63 9.26
CA PRO A 82 2.94 3.82 8.80
C PRO A 82 4.09 3.85 9.80
N GLU A 83 4.73 2.69 10.02
CA GLU A 83 5.97 2.62 10.77
C GLU A 83 7.15 2.96 9.84
N SER A 84 7.92 3.98 10.19
CA SER A 84 9.07 4.43 9.41
C SER A 84 10.40 4.27 10.16
N ASN A 85 10.39 3.79 11.41
CA ASN A 85 11.63 3.56 12.16
C ASN A 85 12.34 2.30 11.63
N PRO A 86 13.54 2.42 11.02
CA PRO A 86 14.30 1.27 10.51
C PRO A 86 14.76 0.32 11.61
N ASP A 87 14.95 0.80 12.85
CA ASP A 87 15.40 0.00 13.99
C ASP A 87 14.37 -1.05 14.41
N LYS A 88 13.10 -0.91 13.98
CA LYS A 88 12.04 -1.87 14.26
C LYS A 88 12.03 -3.08 13.31
N THR A 89 13.02 -3.19 12.43
CA THR A 89 13.21 -4.36 11.55
C THR A 89 14.00 -5.50 12.23
N GLU A 90 14.17 -5.43 13.55
CA GLU A 90 14.82 -6.47 14.34
C GLU A 90 14.06 -7.81 14.25
N SER A 91 14.82 -8.87 13.96
CA SER A 91 14.29 -10.23 14.00
C SER A 91 14.04 -10.65 15.46
N PRO A 92 12.93 -11.34 15.76
CA PRO A 92 12.70 -11.92 17.09
C PRO A 92 13.90 -12.77 17.55
N ASN A 93 14.33 -12.61 18.79
CA ASN A 93 15.39 -13.40 19.42
C ASN A 93 14.89 -14.01 20.76
N PRO A 94 14.81 -15.34 20.90
CA PRO A 94 15.16 -16.36 19.91
C PRO A 94 14.16 -16.37 18.74
N ARG A 95 14.62 -16.81 17.57
CA ARG A 95 13.69 -17.20 16.51
C ARG A 95 13.00 -18.51 16.95
N PRO A 96 11.69 -18.65 16.72
CA PRO A 96 10.98 -19.91 16.97
C PRO A 96 11.55 -21.06 16.13
#